data_AF-A0ABD7V167-F1
#
_entry.id   AF-A0ABD7V167-F1
#
_cell.length_a   1.000
_cell.length_b   1.000
_cell.length_c   1.000
_cell.angle_alpha   90.00
_cell.angle_beta   90.00
_cell.angle_gamma   90.00
#
_symmetry.space_group_name_H-M   'P 1'
#
loop_
_entity.id
_entity.type
_entity.pdbx_description
1 polymer ?
#
loop_
_entity_poly.entity_id
_entity_poly.type
_entity_poly.pdbx_seq_one_letter_code
_entity_poly.pdbx_strand_id
1 'polypeptide(L)'
;MTRSHMSDEAPEEIRKRGLRRMSEVYGWEVSDGPGDYFAHTADQVFGNVWAREGLTDRDRRLLLLGALAASNNIDVAEIQAGAALANGELTPEQLEEIGLFLCYYVGWPQGTKMHFMFGEAIKKHRKNT
;
A
#
# COMPACT_ATOMS: atom_id res chain seq x y z
N MET A 1 -3.35 19.92 19.78
CA MET A 1 -2.86 19.03 20.85
C MET A 1 -3.40 17.63 20.58
N THR A 2 -2.67 16.81 19.82
CA THR A 2 -3.05 15.41 19.60
C THR A 2 -2.17 14.59 20.52
N ARG A 3 -2.72 14.16 21.66
CA ARG A 3 -2.02 13.34 22.64
C ARG A 3 -1.54 12.08 21.91
N SER A 4 -0.24 11.89 21.84
CA SER A 4 0.38 10.65 21.34
C SER A 4 -0.15 9.51 22.21
N HIS A 5 -1.08 8.72 21.67
CA HIS A 5 -1.44 7.44 22.23
C HIS A 5 -0.34 6.47 21.79
N MET A 6 0.79 6.50 22.50
CA MET A 6 1.61 5.29 22.55
C MET A 6 0.71 4.26 23.21
N SER A 7 0.21 3.31 22.43
CA SER A 7 -0.74 2.31 22.90
C SER A 7 -0.11 1.53 24.06
N ASP A 8 -0.78 1.47 25.20
CA ASP A 8 -0.44 0.59 26.35
C ASP A 8 -0.66 -0.90 26.03
N GLU A 9 -0.73 -1.25 24.75
CA GLU A 9 -1.06 -2.56 24.23
C GLU A 9 0.17 -3.45 24.22
N ALA A 10 0.00 -4.71 24.62
CA ALA A 10 1.11 -5.65 24.70
C ALA A 10 1.74 -5.89 23.32
N PRO A 11 3.09 -6.02 23.22
CA PRO A 11 3.77 -6.20 21.94
C PRO A 11 3.23 -7.38 21.10
N GLU A 12 2.81 -8.45 21.75
CA GLU A 12 2.23 -9.62 21.08
C GLU A 12 0.90 -9.29 20.37
N GLU A 13 0.06 -8.43 20.96
CA GLU A 13 -1.21 -8.03 20.35
C GLU A 13 -0.99 -7.07 19.18
N ILE A 14 0.02 -6.21 19.27
CA ILE A 14 0.47 -5.39 18.13
C ILE A 14 0.93 -6.29 16.99
N ARG A 15 1.73 -7.33 17.27
CA ARG A 15 2.17 -8.30 16.26
C ARG A 15 1.01 -9.03 15.60
N LYS A 16 0.07 -9.55 16.39
CA LYS A 16 -1.13 -10.23 15.87
C LYS A 16 -1.97 -9.31 14.98
N ARG A 17 -2.21 -8.07 15.41
CA ARG A 17 -2.91 -7.06 14.59
C ARG A 17 -2.12 -6.74 13.32
N GLY A 18 -0.81 -6.60 13.44
CA GLY A 18 0.11 -6.33 12.35
C GLY A 18 0.05 -7.36 11.24
N LEU A 19 0.18 -8.65 11.58
CA LEU A 19 0.08 -9.75 10.63
C LEU A 19 -1.29 -9.82 9.95
N ARG A 20 -2.37 -9.60 10.72
CA ARG A 20 -3.73 -9.53 10.18
C ARG A 20 -3.87 -8.40 9.17
N ARG A 21 -3.50 -7.17 9.54
CA ARG A 21 -3.58 -6.00 8.63
C ARG A 21 -2.65 -6.13 7.43
N MET A 22 -1.47 -6.70 7.59
CA MET A 22 -0.56 -6.97 6.49
C MET A 22 -1.18 -7.92 5.46
N SER A 23 -1.84 -8.99 5.93
CA SER A 23 -2.53 -9.93 5.06
C SER A 23 -3.71 -9.29 4.34
N GLU A 24 -4.52 -8.49 5.06
CA GLU A 24 -5.63 -7.73 4.47
C GLU A 24 -5.16 -6.73 3.41
N VAL A 25 -4.09 -5.97 3.68
CA VAL A 25 -3.58 -4.95 2.75
C VAL A 25 -2.95 -5.54 1.49
N TYR A 26 -2.32 -6.71 1.60
CA TYR A 26 -1.70 -7.39 0.46
C TYR A 26 -2.63 -8.35 -0.29
N GLY A 27 -3.67 -8.86 0.36
CA GLY A 27 -4.61 -9.80 -0.27
C GLY A 27 -4.10 -11.25 -0.32
N TRP A 28 -3.09 -11.60 0.48
CA TRP A 28 -2.63 -12.97 0.68
C TRP A 28 -2.25 -13.21 2.15
N GLU A 29 -2.27 -14.46 2.59
CA GLU A 29 -1.89 -14.81 3.96
C GLU A 29 -0.39 -14.61 4.18
N VAL A 30 -0.04 -13.83 5.21
CA VAL A 30 1.34 -13.56 5.59
C VAL A 30 1.68 -14.32 6.88
N SER A 31 2.65 -15.22 6.79
CA SER A 31 3.22 -15.91 7.95
C SER A 31 4.12 -14.98 8.77
N ASP A 32 4.18 -15.21 10.09
CA ASP A 32 5.11 -14.48 10.94
C ASP A 32 6.58 -14.79 10.58
N GLY A 33 7.44 -13.78 10.72
CA GLY A 33 8.82 -13.79 10.27
C GLY A 33 9.79 -13.30 11.36
N PRO A 34 11.04 -13.80 11.37
CA PRO A 34 12.04 -13.39 12.35
C PRO A 34 12.68 -12.03 12.00
N GLY A 35 13.24 -11.38 13.03
CA GLY A 35 14.15 -10.24 12.88
C GLY A 35 13.48 -8.86 12.86
N ASP A 36 14.30 -7.84 13.09
CA ASP A 36 13.83 -6.47 13.35
C ASP A 36 13.14 -5.83 12.14
N TYR A 37 13.59 -6.10 10.92
CA TYR A 37 12.95 -5.55 9.71
C TYR A 37 11.53 -6.07 9.52
N PHE A 38 11.33 -7.36 9.74
CA PHE A 38 9.99 -7.95 9.68
C PHE A 38 9.14 -7.41 10.83
N ALA A 39 9.69 -7.34 12.04
CA ALA A 39 9.02 -6.78 13.20
C ALA A 39 8.55 -5.33 12.96
N HIS A 40 9.42 -4.45 12.47
CA HIS A 40 9.03 -3.08 12.12
C HIS A 40 7.96 -3.02 11.02
N THR A 41 7.99 -3.94 10.06
CA THR A 41 6.97 -4.00 9.02
C THR A 41 5.62 -4.45 9.60
N ALA A 42 5.58 -5.61 10.25
CA ALA A 42 4.36 -6.15 10.84
C ALA A 42 3.81 -5.22 11.94
N ASP A 43 4.63 -4.87 12.93
CA ASP A 43 4.18 -4.20 14.15
C ASP A 43 3.94 -2.70 13.92
N GLN A 44 4.90 -2.01 13.31
CA GLN A 44 4.79 -0.56 13.14
C GLN A 44 4.00 -0.18 11.90
N VAL A 45 4.36 -0.71 10.72
CA VAL A 45 3.67 -0.32 9.49
C VAL A 45 2.23 -0.83 9.50
N PHE A 46 2.02 -2.12 9.72
CA PHE A 46 0.67 -2.69 9.64
C PHE A 46 -0.09 -2.65 10.96
N GLY A 47 0.58 -2.95 12.07
CA GLY A 47 0.00 -2.96 13.40
C GLY A 47 -0.35 -1.57 13.92
N ASN A 48 0.35 -0.54 13.48
CA ASN A 48 0.05 0.84 13.89
C ASN A 48 -0.41 1.70 12.71
N VAL A 49 0.41 1.93 11.67
CA VAL A 49 0.10 2.96 10.65
C VAL A 49 -1.14 2.62 9.81
N TRP A 50 -1.23 1.40 9.28
CA TRP A 50 -2.39 0.94 8.48
C TRP A 50 -3.60 0.53 9.33
N ALA A 51 -3.42 0.37 10.64
CA ALA A 51 -4.51 0.09 11.58
C ALA A 51 -5.17 1.37 12.13
N ARG A 52 -4.56 2.55 11.93
CA ARG A 52 -5.13 3.82 12.40
C ARG A 52 -6.48 4.10 11.75
N GLU A 53 -7.37 4.70 12.52
CA GLU A 53 -8.64 5.20 11.98
C GLU A 53 -8.45 6.55 11.24
N GLY A 54 -9.47 6.97 10.50
CA GLY A 54 -9.55 8.29 9.86
C GLY A 54 -9.28 8.33 8.36
N LEU A 55 -8.66 7.29 7.79
CA LEU A 55 -8.53 7.09 6.35
C LEU A 55 -8.96 5.66 6.00
N THR A 56 -9.53 5.47 4.82
CA THR A 56 -9.75 4.13 4.27
C THR A 56 -8.45 3.58 3.68
N ASP A 57 -8.41 2.27 3.39
CA ASP A 57 -7.26 1.67 2.71
C ASP A 57 -7.07 2.23 1.31
N ARG A 58 -8.18 2.52 0.61
CA ARG A 58 -8.16 3.24 -0.66
C ARG A 58 -7.48 4.61 -0.54
N ASP A 59 -7.82 5.39 0.49
CA ASP A 59 -7.22 6.73 0.68
C ASP A 59 -5.72 6.63 0.97
N ARG A 60 -5.32 5.66 1.81
CA ARG A 60 -3.90 5.38 2.06
C ARG A 60 -3.16 4.94 0.80
N ARG A 61 -3.81 4.12 -0.03
CA ARG A 61 -3.25 3.64 -1.30
C ARG A 61 -2.95 4.81 -2.24
N LEU A 62 -3.88 5.76 -2.37
CA LEU A 62 -3.68 6.96 -3.19
C LEU A 62 -2.50 7.81 -2.69
N LEU A 63 -2.40 8.04 -1.37
CA LEU A 63 -1.29 8.77 -0.78
C LEU A 63 0.05 8.06 -1.00
N LEU A 64 0.09 6.75 -0.78
CA LEU A 64 1.29 5.94 -0.95
C LEU A 64 1.76 5.92 -2.41
N LEU A 65 0.86 5.67 -3.37
CA LEU A 65 1.19 5.67 -4.80
C LEU A 65 1.72 7.03 -5.26
N GLY A 66 1.13 8.13 -4.78
CA GLY A 66 1.64 9.48 -5.04
C GLY A 66 3.04 9.71 -4.46
N ALA A 67 3.28 9.27 -3.21
CA ALA A 67 4.58 9.40 -2.56
C ALA A 67 5.67 8.55 -3.25
N LEU A 68 5.34 7.32 -3.68
CA LEU A 68 6.23 6.45 -4.43
C LEU A 68 6.59 7.06 -5.80
N ALA A 69 5.61 7.64 -6.49
CA ALA A 69 5.82 8.33 -7.76
C ALA A 69 6.77 9.53 -7.60
N ALA A 70 6.50 10.39 -6.61
CA ALA A 70 7.31 11.57 -6.33
C ALA A 70 8.75 11.22 -5.90
N SER A 71 8.94 10.09 -5.23
CA SER A 71 10.24 9.63 -4.72
C SER A 71 10.97 8.68 -5.69
N ASN A 72 10.42 8.43 -6.89
CA ASN A 72 10.95 7.48 -7.88
C ASN A 72 11.17 6.05 -7.32
N ASN A 73 10.33 5.62 -6.37
CA ASN A 73 10.33 4.27 -5.79
C ASN A 73 9.33 3.36 -6.51
N ILE A 74 9.56 3.19 -7.82
CA ILE A 74 8.57 2.62 -8.75
C ILE A 74 8.39 1.10 -8.56
N ASP A 75 9.41 0.38 -8.11
CA ASP A 75 9.38 -1.08 -7.95
C ASP A 75 8.31 -1.54 -6.93
N VAL A 76 8.01 -0.71 -5.94
CA VAL A 76 6.97 -0.99 -4.94
C VAL A 76 5.57 -0.71 -5.49
N ALA A 77 5.43 0.12 -6.52
CA ALA A 77 4.14 0.56 -7.04
C ALA A 77 3.34 -0.59 -7.68
N GLU A 78 4.00 -1.54 -8.36
CA GLU A 78 3.31 -2.67 -8.98
C GLU A 78 2.63 -3.55 -7.93
N ILE A 79 3.34 -3.88 -6.84
CA ILE A 79 2.79 -4.68 -5.73
C ILE A 79 1.60 -3.96 -5.09
N GLN A 80 1.72 -2.65 -4.85
CA GLN A 80 0.65 -1.86 -4.24
C GLN A 80 -0.57 -1.75 -5.16
N ALA A 81 -0.37 -1.57 -6.47
CA ALA A 81 -1.44 -1.51 -7.45
C ALA A 81 -2.15 -2.87 -7.60
N GLY A 82 -1.40 -3.97 -7.62
CA GLY A 82 -1.97 -5.31 -7.66
C GLY A 82 -2.83 -5.62 -6.44
N ALA A 83 -2.36 -5.28 -5.24
CA ALA A 83 -3.12 -5.44 -4.01
C ALA A 83 -4.38 -4.55 -3.99
N ALA A 84 -4.28 -3.30 -4.45
CA ALA A 84 -5.42 -2.39 -4.54
C ALA A 84 -6.53 -2.93 -5.46
N LEU A 85 -6.15 -3.54 -6.60
CA LEU A 85 -7.09 -4.18 -7.52
C LEU A 85 -7.72 -5.44 -6.89
N ALA A 86 -6.90 -6.30 -6.29
CA ALA A 86 -7.38 -7.55 -5.67
C ALA A 86 -8.38 -7.29 -4.53
N ASN A 87 -8.15 -6.22 -3.75
CA ASN A 87 -9.02 -5.81 -2.67
C ASN A 87 -10.22 -4.95 -3.11
N GLY A 88 -10.33 -4.61 -4.40
CA GLY A 88 -11.39 -3.74 -4.91
C GLY A 88 -11.32 -2.28 -4.45
N GLU A 89 -10.15 -1.83 -3.99
CA GLU A 89 -9.93 -0.45 -3.55
C GLU A 89 -9.86 0.52 -4.74
N LEU A 90 -9.32 0.05 -5.86
CA LEU A 90 -9.19 0.80 -7.11
C LEU A 90 -9.62 -0.08 -8.29
N THR A 91 -10.13 0.55 -9.35
CA THR A 91 -10.37 -0.13 -10.63
C THR A 91 -9.19 0.03 -11.58
N PRO A 92 -9.07 -0.80 -12.64
CA PRO A 92 -8.07 -0.61 -13.69
C PRO A 92 -8.10 0.80 -14.29
N GLU A 93 -9.29 1.34 -14.57
CA GLU A 93 -9.48 2.66 -15.17
C GLU A 93 -9.03 3.78 -14.23
N GLN A 94 -9.25 3.62 -12.92
CA GLN A 94 -8.74 4.56 -11.92
C GLN A 94 -7.21 4.56 -11.85
N LEU A 95 -6.56 3.40 -11.97
CA LEU A 95 -5.10 3.32 -12.01
C LEU A 95 -4.52 3.95 -13.28
N GLU A 96 -5.16 3.76 -14.43
CA GLU A 96 -4.78 4.42 -15.68
C GLU A 96 -4.85 5.95 -15.54
N GLU A 97 -5.95 6.48 -14.96
CA GLU A 97 -6.14 7.90 -14.70
C GLU A 97 -5.11 8.45 -13.70
N ILE A 98 -4.80 7.72 -12.62
CA ILE A 98 -3.75 8.11 -11.66
C ILE A 98 -2.40 8.26 -12.37
N GLY A 99 -2.03 7.32 -13.24
CA GLY A 99 -0.78 7.38 -14.00
C GLY A 99 -0.70 8.63 -14.87
N LEU A 100 -1.77 8.98 -15.57
CA LEU A 100 -1.86 10.19 -16.39
C LEU A 100 -1.80 11.46 -15.52
N PHE A 101 -2.58 11.51 -14.44
CA PHE A 101 -2.60 12.65 -13.52
C PHE A 101 -1.22 12.94 -12.94
N LEU A 102 -0.48 11.90 -12.54
CA LEU A 102 0.86 12.02 -11.98
C LEU A 102 1.86 12.67 -12.96
N CYS A 103 1.71 12.50 -14.27
CA CYS A 103 2.56 13.18 -15.26
C CYS A 103 2.57 14.72 -15.09
N TYR A 104 1.46 15.30 -14.64
CA TYR A 104 1.32 16.75 -14.43
C TYR A 104 1.98 17.26 -13.15
N TYR A 105 2.12 16.42 -12.12
CA TYR A 105 2.57 16.84 -10.79
C TYR A 105 3.96 16.34 -10.40
N VAL A 106 4.35 15.16 -10.89
CA VAL A 106 5.69 14.60 -10.64
C VAL A 106 6.55 14.54 -11.90
N GLY A 107 6.03 15.02 -13.03
CA GLY A 107 6.70 15.06 -14.33
C GLY A 107 6.44 13.84 -15.19
N TRP A 108 6.50 14.03 -16.51
CA TRP A 108 6.28 12.98 -17.50
C TRP A 108 7.14 11.72 -17.30
N PRO A 109 8.45 11.80 -17.00
CA PRO A 109 9.26 10.59 -16.83
C PRO A 109 8.78 9.70 -15.67
N GLN A 110 8.36 10.29 -14.55
CA GLN A 110 7.90 9.56 -13.37
C GLN A 110 6.47 9.06 -13.54
N GLY A 111 5.56 9.91 -14.04
CA GLY A 111 4.17 9.52 -14.27
C GLY A 111 4.03 8.39 -15.29
N THR A 112 4.77 8.45 -16.41
CA THR A 112 4.76 7.37 -17.41
C THR A 112 5.33 6.05 -16.88
N LYS A 113 6.37 6.09 -16.04
CA LYS A 113 6.87 4.87 -15.35
C LYS A 113 5.80 4.25 -14.46
N MET A 114 5.09 5.07 -13.67
CA MET A 114 3.97 4.58 -12.85
C MET A 114 2.87 3.96 -13.71
N HIS A 115 2.49 4.63 -14.80
CA HIS A 115 1.49 4.12 -15.75
C HIS A 115 1.86 2.73 -16.29
N PHE A 116 3.13 2.50 -16.66
CA PHE A 116 3.55 1.19 -17.13
C PHE A 116 3.47 0.11 -16.03
N MET A 117 3.84 0.43 -14.79
CA MET A 117 3.69 -0.51 -13.67
C MET A 117 2.24 -0.84 -13.35
N PHE A 118 1.36 0.15 -13.41
CA PHE A 118 -0.08 -0.07 -13.30
C PHE A 118 -0.59 -0.96 -14.43
N GLY A 119 -0.12 -0.75 -15.65
CA GLY A 119 -0.43 -1.60 -16.79
C GLY A 119 -0.07 -3.07 -16.56
N GLU A 120 1.08 -3.37 -15.96
CA GLU A 120 1.47 -4.73 -15.61
C GLU A 120 0.57 -5.34 -14.51
N ALA A 121 0.26 -4.57 -13.47
CA ALA A 121 -0.68 -5.00 -12.42
C ALA A 121 -2.09 -5.26 -12.99
N ILE A 122 -2.60 -4.39 -13.87
CA ILE A 122 -3.89 -4.53 -14.54
C ILE A 122 -3.93 -5.78 -15.43
N LYS A 123 -2.88 -6.01 -16.23
CA LYS A 123 -2.77 -7.22 -17.07
C LYS A 123 -2.81 -8.49 -16.23
N LYS A 124 -2.11 -8.51 -15.09
CA LYS A 124 -2.13 -9.64 -14.15
C LYS A 124 -3.51 -9.83 -13.53
N HIS A 125 -4.14 -8.75 -13.06
CA HIS A 125 -5.48 -8.81 -12.47
C HIS A 125 -6.53 -9.34 -13.46
N ARG A 126 -6.56 -8.83 -14.70
CA ARG A 126 -7.49 -9.29 -15.75
C ARG A 126 -7.30 -10.76 -16.17
N LYS A 127 -6.14 -11.37 -15.91
CA LYS A 127 -5.92 -12.81 -16.17
C LYS A 127 -6.45 -13.72 -15.06
N ASN A 128 -6.64 -13.17 -13.87
CA ASN A 128 -7.01 -13.91 -12.66
C ASN A 128 -8.48 -13.72 -12.27
N THR A 129 -9.23 -12.91 -13.04
CA THR A 129 -10.67 -12.63 -12.89
C THR A 129 -11.43 -13.22 -14.06
#